data_AF-A0AA95L3T4-F1
#
_entry.id   AF-A0AA95L3T4-F1
#
_cell.length_a   1.000
_cell.length_b   1.000
_cell.length_c   1.000
_cell.angle_alpha   90.00
_cell.angle_beta   90.00
_cell.angle_gamma   90.00
#
_symmetry.space_group_name_H-M   'P 1'
#
loop_
_entity.id
_entity.type
_entity.pdbx_description
1 polymer ?
#
loop_
_entity_poly.entity_id
_entity_poly.type
_entity_poly.pdbx_seq_one_letter_code
_entity_poly.pdbx_strand_id
1 'polypeptide(L)' 'MKIMSNELLVVTYRDALKSGKETEWIKILKDEIKRRGLKPFKKR' A
#
# COMPACT_ATOMS: atom_id res chain seq x y z
N MET A 1 -3.26 9.11 -4.70
CA MET A 1 -1.82 9.35 -4.99
C MET A 1 -1.58 9.25 -6.50
N LYS A 2 -1.16 10.32 -7.20
CA LYS A 2 -0.86 10.24 -8.65
C LYS A 2 0.65 10.13 -8.98
N ILE A 3 1.52 10.37 -7.99
CA ILE A 3 2.97 10.47 -8.20
C ILE A 3 3.69 9.15 -7.90
N MET A 4 3.15 8.32 -7.01
CA MET A 4 3.79 7.06 -6.61
C MET A 4 3.67 5.98 -7.68
N SER A 5 4.82 5.38 -8.05
CA SER A 5 4.90 4.12 -8.81
C SER A 5 4.15 3.00 -8.07
N ASN A 6 3.66 2.01 -8.82
CA ASN A 6 3.00 0.83 -8.27
C ASN A 6 3.91 0.07 -7.28
N GLU A 7 5.21 0.00 -7.56
CA GLU A 7 6.17 -0.67 -6.69
C GLU A 7 6.37 0.09 -5.38
N LEU A 8 6.57 1.40 -5.47
CA LEU A 8 6.72 2.27 -4.30
C LEU A 8 5.46 2.24 -3.43
N LEU A 9 4.27 2.27 -4.04
CA LEU A 9 3.00 2.19 -3.34
C LEU A 9 2.87 0.88 -2.52
N VAL A 10 3.26 -0.25 -3.10
CA VAL A 10 3.21 -1.55 -2.41
C VAL A 10 4.25 -1.65 -1.30
N VAL A 11 5.47 -1.14 -1.51
CA VAL A 11 6.53 -1.12 -0.49
C VAL A 11 6.12 -0.26 0.70
N THR A 12 5.67 0.97 0.45
CA THR A 12 5.21 1.89 1.51
C THR A 12 4.05 1.30 2.30
N TYR A 13 3.11 0.63 1.64
CA TYR A 13 2.01 -0.07 2.33
C TYR A 13 2.50 -1.19 3.25
N ARG A 14 3.46 -2.01 2.79
CA ARG A 14 4.03 -3.08 3.61
C ARG A 14 4.80 -2.55 4.81
N ASP A 15 5.56 -1.48 4.62
CA ASP A 15 6.33 -0.88 5.71
C ASP A 15 5.41 -0.21 6.73
N ALA A 16 4.37 0.49 6.28
CA ALA A 16 3.35 1.06 7.16
C ALA A 16 2.65 -0.03 8.00
N LEU A 17 2.31 -1.17 7.38
CA LEU A 17 1.74 -2.32 8.10
C LEU A 17 2.69 -2.90 9.17
N LYS A 18 4.01 -2.94 8.90
CA LYS A 18 5.01 -3.44 9.86
C LYS A 18 5.29 -2.47 11.00
N SER A 19 5.30 -1.17 10.72
CA SER A 19 5.62 -0.15 11.72
C SER A 19 4.47 0.16 12.68
N GLY A 20 3.26 -0.41 12.45
CA GLY A 20 2.08 -0.14 13.28
C GLY A 20 1.64 1.32 13.28
N LYS A 21 2.18 2.14 12.37
CA LYS A 21 1.91 3.57 12.28
C LYS A 21 0.60 3.82 11.53
N GLU A 22 -0.24 4.63 12.17
CA GLU A 22 -1.42 5.30 11.65
C GLU A 22 -2.35 4.49 10.74
N THR A 23 -3.44 4.06 11.34
CA THR A 23 -4.52 3.27 10.71
C THR A 23 -5.13 3.99 9.49
N GLU A 24 -5.15 5.32 9.48
CA GLU A 24 -5.70 6.16 8.40
C GLU A 24 -4.84 6.08 7.13
N TRP A 25 -3.52 6.18 7.27
CA TRP A 25 -2.58 6.13 6.14
C TRP A 25 -2.58 4.75 5.48
N ILE A 26 -2.66 3.69 6.30
CA ILE A 26 -2.79 2.31 5.83
C ILE A 26 -4.08 2.12 5.02
N LYS A 27 -5.20 2.73 5.42
CA LYS A 27 -6.47 2.69 4.67
C LYS A 27 -6.32 3.34 3.29
N ILE A 28 -5.75 4.55 3.24
CA ILE A 28 -5.55 5.28 1.97
C ILE A 28 -4.68 4.48 1.00
N LEU A 29 -3.57 3.92 1.49
CA LEU A 29 -2.68 3.08 0.69
C LEU A 29 -3.38 1.81 0.20
N LYS A 30 -4.16 1.16 1.07
CA LYS A 30 -4.94 -0.04 0.72
C LYS A 30 -5.97 0.27 -0.38
N ASP A 31 -6.67 1.38 -0.28
CA ASP A 31 -7.67 1.78 -1.27
C ASP A 31 -7.03 2.13 -2.62
N GLU A 32 -5.88 2.82 -2.63
CA GLU A 32 -5.16 3.09 -3.88
C GLU A 32 -4.63 1.80 -4.52
N ILE A 33 -4.10 0.86 -3.73
CA ILE A 33 -3.65 -0.46 -4.20
C ILE A 33 -4.82 -1.23 -4.81
N LYS A 34 -5.97 -1.25 -4.14
CA LYS A 34 -7.20 -1.91 -4.62
C LYS A 34 -7.71 -1.26 -5.90
N ARG A 35 -7.74 0.08 -5.95
CA ARG A 35 -8.17 0.86 -7.12
C ARG A 35 -7.31 0.58 -8.35
N ARG A 36 -6.01 0.34 -8.16
CA ARG A 36 -5.07 -0.01 -9.22
C ARG A 36 -4.99 -1.51 -9.54
N GLY A 37 -5.75 -2.35 -8.85
CA GLY A 37 -5.72 -3.81 -9.04
C GLY A 37 -4.41 -4.47 -8.60
N LEU A 38 -3.62 -3.80 -7.76
CA LEU A 38 -2.32 -4.28 -7.32
C LEU A 38 -2.46 -5.31 -6.19
N LYS A 39 -1.55 -6.28 -6.15
CA LYS A 39 -1.49 -7.29 -5.10
C LYS A 39 -0.36 -6.95 -4.13
N PRO A 40 -0.65 -6.44 -2.92
CA PRO A 40 0.36 -6.07 -1.97
C PRO A 40 1.09 -7.28 -1.37
N PHE A 41 0.58 -8.50 -1.57
CA PHE A 41 1.23 -9.73 -1.14
C PHE A 41 1.29 -10.70 -2.32
N LYS A 42 2.47 -11.28 -2.55
CA LYS A 42 2.61 -12.38 -3.50
C LYS A 42 2.05 -13.63 -2.81
N LYS A 43 0.99 -14.23 -3.35
CA LYS A 43 0.57 -15.58 -2.93
C LYS A 43 1.76 -16.49 -3.23
N ARG A 44 2.32 -17.09 -2.18
CA ARG A 44 3.41 -18.05 -2.26
C ARG A 44 2.90 -19.35 -2.85
#